data_AF-A0A2E0R211-F1
#
_entry.id   AF-A0A2E0R211-F1
#
_cell.length_a   1.000
_cell.length_b   1.000
_cell.length_c   1.000
_cell.angle_alpha   90.00
_cell.angle_beta   90.00
_cell.angle_gamma   90.00
#
_symmetry.space_group_name_H-M   'P 1'
#
loop_
_entity.id
_entity.type
_entity.pdbx_description
1 polymer ?
#
loop_
_entity_poly.entity_id
_entity_poly.type
_entity_poly.pdbx_seq_one_letter_code
_entity_poly.pdbx_strand_id
1 'polypeptide(L)'
;MSVSLPRSAAWILFVWSFMQLLFSQAAAVEGATVSCQISLESDVVKRGEAPAVLVTLRNDGGEAIVLPGCLDGSDAEKRYPHCRFEVFDAKGVAVDVSTNHKCGNLGGLFEQCFVRLQPGESFDPTAGDFFIPNHLRRIANLAPGMYELRFVYVTEKSGIEGYMGVERRLDQPNPFITTPAVRASYAAMPAVRVVSNRVPFRVE
;
A
#
# COMPACT_ATOMS: atom_id res chain seq x y z
N MET A 1 -22.27 -54.70 -61.93
CA MET A 1 -20.91 -54.70 -61.38
C MET A 1 -20.70 -53.38 -60.65
N SER A 2 -20.89 -53.36 -59.33
CA SER A 2 -20.64 -52.18 -58.50
C SER A 2 -19.36 -52.41 -57.69
N VAL A 3 -18.35 -51.57 -57.90
CA VAL A 3 -17.09 -51.62 -57.15
C VAL A 3 -17.19 -50.60 -56.02
N SER A 4 -17.06 -51.09 -54.79
CA SER A 4 -16.94 -50.31 -53.57
C SER A 4 -15.52 -49.72 -53.46
N LEU A 5 -15.42 -48.50 -52.93
CA LEU A 5 -14.16 -47.89 -52.52
C LEU A 5 -14.10 -47.74 -50.99
N PRO A 6 -12.89 -47.84 -50.38
CA PRO A 6 -12.72 -48.05 -48.96
C PRO A 6 -12.66 -46.75 -48.15
N ARG A 7 -12.99 -46.92 -46.87
CA ARG A 7 -12.75 -45.98 -45.77
C ARG A 7 -11.25 -45.79 -45.56
N SER A 8 -10.81 -44.55 -45.40
CA SER A 8 -9.49 -44.24 -44.83
C SER A 8 -9.56 -42.91 -44.07
N ALA A 9 -9.07 -42.95 -42.85
CA ALA A 9 -9.07 -41.90 -41.87
C ALA A 9 -8.05 -40.78 -42.17
N ALA A 10 -8.39 -39.55 -41.81
CA ALA A 10 -7.46 -38.45 -41.60
C ALA A 10 -7.91 -37.65 -40.37
N TRP A 11 -7.26 -37.84 -39.22
CA TRP A 11 -6.13 -37.04 -38.72
C TRP A 11 -6.55 -35.63 -38.27
N ILE A 12 -6.87 -35.55 -36.97
CA ILE A 12 -6.54 -34.50 -35.99
C ILE A 12 -5.96 -33.21 -36.57
N LEU A 13 -6.74 -32.12 -36.53
CA LEU A 13 -6.24 -30.75 -36.45
C LEU A 13 -7.07 -29.95 -35.45
N PHE A 14 -6.52 -29.86 -34.23
CA PHE A 14 -6.40 -28.65 -33.41
C PHE A 14 -7.28 -27.45 -33.81
N VAL A 15 -8.42 -27.27 -33.14
CA VAL A 15 -8.92 -25.92 -32.80
C VAL A 15 -9.43 -25.96 -31.37
N TRP A 16 -8.51 -25.59 -30.48
CA TRP A 16 -8.67 -25.42 -29.05
C TRP A 16 -9.59 -24.20 -28.81
N SER A 17 -10.88 -24.38 -29.00
CA SER A 17 -11.87 -23.33 -28.76
C SER A 17 -12.41 -23.44 -27.34
N PHE A 18 -12.26 -22.33 -26.61
CA PHE A 18 -13.16 -21.92 -25.53
C PHE A 18 -12.96 -22.55 -24.13
N MET A 19 -11.73 -22.59 -23.63
CA MET A 19 -11.53 -22.18 -22.23
C MET A 19 -11.37 -20.65 -22.23
N GLN A 20 -12.50 -19.94 -22.20
CA GLN A 20 -12.48 -18.56 -21.74
C GLN A 20 -12.05 -18.59 -20.28
N LEU A 21 -10.76 -18.36 -20.06
CA LEU A 21 -10.30 -17.83 -18.79
C LEU A 21 -11.16 -16.60 -18.51
N LEU A 22 -11.98 -16.70 -17.47
CA LEU A 22 -12.42 -15.56 -16.69
C LEU A 22 -11.16 -14.93 -16.08
N PHE A 23 -10.37 -14.25 -16.91
CA PHE A 23 -9.60 -13.13 -16.43
C PHE A 23 -10.65 -12.10 -16.03
N SER A 24 -11.06 -12.14 -14.76
CA SER A 24 -11.50 -10.94 -14.08
C SER A 24 -10.35 -9.95 -14.16
N GLN A 25 -10.30 -9.19 -15.27
CA GLN A 25 -9.72 -7.87 -15.22
C GLN A 25 -10.58 -7.14 -14.20
N ALA A 26 -10.08 -7.04 -12.97
CA ALA A 26 -10.53 -6.01 -12.07
C ALA A 26 -10.39 -4.72 -12.88
N ALA A 27 -11.51 -4.16 -13.33
CA ALA A 27 -11.52 -2.87 -13.99
C ALA A 27 -10.80 -1.94 -13.02
N ALA A 28 -9.58 -1.53 -13.39
CA ALA A 28 -8.93 -0.43 -12.73
C ALA A 28 -9.95 0.71 -12.82
N VAL A 29 -10.37 1.23 -11.68
CA VAL A 29 -11.28 2.37 -11.66
C VAL A 29 -10.52 3.51 -12.32
N GLU A 30 -10.78 3.72 -13.61
CA GLU A 30 -10.39 4.90 -14.37
C GLU A 30 -11.05 6.10 -13.69
N GLY A 31 -10.33 6.78 -12.79
CA GLY A 31 -10.85 7.98 -12.12
C GLY A 31 -10.09 8.43 -10.88
N ALA A 32 -9.56 7.51 -10.07
CA ALA A 32 -8.81 7.86 -8.87
C ALA A 32 -7.34 8.10 -9.19
N THR A 33 -7.00 9.36 -9.53
CA THR A 33 -5.59 9.78 -9.64
C THR A 33 -5.15 10.30 -8.27
N VAL A 34 -4.22 9.60 -7.64
CA VAL A 34 -3.62 10.02 -6.36
C VAL A 34 -2.15 10.31 -6.61
N SER A 35 -1.66 11.47 -6.16
CA SER A 35 -0.23 11.75 -6.13
C SER A 35 0.31 11.66 -4.71
N CYS A 36 1.62 11.44 -4.61
CA CYS A 36 2.35 11.38 -3.35
C CYS A 36 3.59 12.26 -3.45
N GLN A 37 3.77 13.12 -2.47
CA GLN A 37 4.99 13.91 -2.29
C GLN A 37 5.49 13.79 -0.86
N ILE A 38 6.79 13.90 -0.67
CA ILE A 38 7.41 14.05 0.64
C ILE A 38 8.32 15.27 0.67
N SER A 39 8.44 15.85 1.85
CA SER A 39 9.42 16.89 2.16
C SER A 39 10.02 16.67 3.56
N LEU A 40 11.19 17.23 3.78
CA LEU A 40 11.87 17.22 5.07
C LEU A 40 11.84 18.63 5.64
N GLU A 41 11.65 18.76 6.96
CA GLU A 41 11.84 20.05 7.62
C GLU A 41 13.31 20.50 7.61
N SER A 42 14.23 19.53 7.59
CA SER A 42 15.68 19.73 7.52
C SER A 42 16.31 18.67 6.62
N ASP A 43 17.23 19.09 5.74
CA ASP A 43 18.06 18.19 4.94
C ASP A 43 19.23 17.59 5.74
N VAL A 44 19.40 18.01 7.00
CA VAL A 44 20.36 17.44 7.95
C VAL A 44 19.62 16.67 9.04
N VAL A 45 19.98 15.40 9.21
CA VAL A 45 19.46 14.49 10.23
C VAL A 45 20.59 14.17 11.21
N LYS A 46 20.44 14.57 12.47
CA LYS A 46 21.41 14.24 13.51
C LYS A 46 21.26 12.79 13.92
N ARG A 47 22.38 12.09 14.16
CA ARG A 47 22.33 10.75 14.73
C ARG A 47 21.55 10.71 16.05
N GLY A 48 20.66 9.73 16.16
CA GLY A 48 19.73 9.58 17.28
C GLY A 48 18.42 10.36 17.15
N GLU A 49 18.30 11.28 16.18
CA GLU A 49 17.08 12.03 15.90
C GLU A 49 16.43 11.50 14.61
N ALA A 50 15.14 11.15 14.69
CA ALA A 50 14.39 10.77 13.49
C ALA A 50 14.13 12.01 12.62
N PRO A 51 14.23 11.92 11.28
CA PRO A 51 13.88 13.04 10.42
C PRO A 51 12.40 13.40 10.58
N ALA A 52 12.11 14.69 10.64
CA ALA A 52 10.76 15.20 10.49
C ALA A 52 10.39 15.20 9.00
N VAL A 53 9.51 14.28 8.63
CA VAL A 53 9.04 14.09 7.24
C VAL A 53 7.57 14.49 7.17
N LEU A 54 7.23 15.37 6.23
CA LEU A 54 5.85 15.61 5.83
C LEU A 54 5.55 14.74 4.61
N VAL A 55 4.55 13.86 4.73
CA VAL A 55 4.03 13.10 3.59
C VAL A 55 2.74 13.76 3.12
N THR A 56 2.56 13.89 1.81
CA THR A 56 1.35 14.50 1.23
C THR A 56 0.78 13.54 0.20
N LEU A 57 -0.37 12.94 0.52
CA LEU A 57 -1.23 12.24 -0.43
C LEU A 57 -2.31 13.19 -0.90
N ARG A 58 -2.47 13.36 -2.21
CA ARG A 58 -3.42 14.30 -2.80
C ARG A 58 -4.34 13.59 -3.79
N ASN A 59 -5.63 13.92 -3.73
CA ASN A 59 -6.60 13.49 -4.73
C ASN A 59 -6.54 14.43 -5.95
N ASP A 60 -5.94 13.97 -7.04
CA ASP A 60 -5.90 14.68 -8.32
C ASP A 60 -7.00 14.24 -9.29
N GLY A 61 -7.88 13.33 -8.85
CA GLY A 61 -9.05 12.90 -9.60
C GLY A 61 -10.20 13.91 -9.57
N GLY A 62 -11.23 13.64 -10.39
CA GLY A 62 -12.44 14.45 -10.46
C GLY A 62 -13.52 14.09 -9.44
N GLU A 63 -13.34 13.01 -8.68
CA GLU A 63 -14.32 12.49 -7.72
C GLU A 63 -13.73 12.43 -6.31
N ALA A 64 -14.60 12.48 -5.30
CA ALA A 64 -14.16 12.30 -3.92
C ALA A 64 -13.73 10.85 -3.66
N ILE A 65 -12.63 10.67 -2.93
CA ILE A 65 -12.10 9.35 -2.55
C ILE A 65 -11.99 9.22 -1.04
N VAL A 66 -11.84 7.99 -0.57
CA VAL A 66 -11.55 7.69 0.84
C VAL A 66 -10.21 6.97 0.90
N LEU A 67 -9.28 7.42 1.73
CA LEU A 67 -7.99 6.76 1.93
C LEU A 67 -7.73 6.58 3.43
N PRO A 68 -7.25 5.41 3.86
CA PRO A 68 -6.79 5.23 5.23
C PRO A 68 -5.43 5.88 5.44
N GLY A 69 -5.20 6.40 6.64
CA GLY A 69 -3.85 6.73 7.08
C GLY A 69 -3.01 5.47 7.34
N CYS A 70 -1.77 5.68 7.77
CA CYS A 70 -0.88 4.63 8.23
C CYS A 70 -1.44 4.02 9.51
N LEU A 71 -1.58 2.70 9.51
CA LEU A 71 -2.12 1.94 10.63
C LEU A 71 -1.00 1.18 11.33
N ASP A 72 -1.27 0.70 12.54
CA ASP A 72 -0.34 -0.21 13.22
C ASP A 72 0.04 -1.39 12.31
N GLY A 73 1.33 -1.62 12.06
CA GLY A 73 1.82 -2.69 11.18
C GLY A 73 1.75 -2.41 9.68
N SER A 74 1.28 -1.24 9.24
CA SER A 74 1.34 -0.78 7.85
C SER A 74 2.77 -0.66 7.32
N ASP A 75 3.69 -0.23 8.16
CA ASP A 75 5.11 -0.08 7.83
C ASP A 75 5.82 -1.43 7.68
N ALA A 76 5.44 -2.41 8.49
CA ALA A 76 5.95 -3.77 8.42
C ALA A 76 5.22 -4.68 7.41
N GLU A 77 4.40 -4.11 6.53
CA GLU A 77 3.58 -4.83 5.52
C GLU A 77 2.72 -5.96 6.11
N LYS A 78 2.25 -5.80 7.35
CA LYS A 78 1.39 -6.79 8.01
C LYS A 78 -0.09 -6.62 7.67
N ARG A 79 -0.47 -5.41 7.26
CA ARG A 79 -1.80 -5.05 6.80
C ARG A 79 -1.73 -3.83 5.90
N TYR A 80 -2.76 -3.65 5.10
CA TYR A 80 -2.95 -2.43 4.32
C TYR A 80 -3.46 -1.26 5.19
N PRO A 81 -3.22 -0.01 4.76
CA PRO A 81 -2.33 0.35 3.64
C PRO A 81 -0.87 0.01 3.98
N HIS A 82 -0.06 -0.36 3.00
CA HIS A 82 1.39 -0.43 3.21
C HIS A 82 1.94 1.00 3.19
N CYS A 83 2.64 1.40 4.25
CA CYS A 83 3.16 2.75 4.42
C CYS A 83 4.62 2.67 4.85
N ARG A 84 5.55 2.69 3.89
CA ARG A 84 6.97 2.48 4.18
C ARG A 84 7.86 3.57 3.58
N PHE A 85 8.96 3.81 4.28
CA PHE A 85 10.05 4.61 3.76
C PHE A 85 11.13 3.70 3.21
N GLU A 86 11.64 4.06 2.03
CA GLU A 86 12.78 3.44 1.39
C GLU A 86 13.94 4.43 1.41
N VAL A 87 15.12 3.96 1.76
CA VAL A 87 16.33 4.79 1.86
C VAL A 87 17.36 4.26 0.87
N PHE A 88 18.05 5.18 0.20
CA PHE A 88 19.11 4.88 -0.75
C PHE A 88 20.39 5.59 -0.32
N ASP A 89 21.53 4.94 -0.44
CA ASP A 89 22.83 5.58 -0.23
C ASP A 89 23.23 6.49 -1.41
N ALA A 90 24.37 7.16 -1.31
CA ALA A 90 24.90 8.03 -2.36
C ALA A 90 25.18 7.32 -3.71
N LYS A 91 25.19 5.99 -3.75
CA LYS A 91 25.34 5.18 -4.96
C LYS A 91 23.98 4.69 -5.50
N GLY A 92 22.87 5.08 -4.86
CA GLY A 92 21.52 4.64 -5.19
C GLY A 92 21.21 3.22 -4.72
N VAL A 93 22.03 2.63 -3.85
CA VAL A 93 21.81 1.29 -3.30
C VAL A 93 20.83 1.38 -2.14
N ALA A 94 19.82 0.50 -2.12
CA ALA A 94 18.84 0.46 -1.04
C ALA A 94 19.51 0.10 0.30
N VAL A 95 19.21 0.89 1.33
CA VAL A 95 19.67 0.69 2.71
C VAL A 95 18.52 0.09 3.50
N ASP A 96 18.77 -1.04 4.17
CA ASP A 96 17.77 -1.67 5.00
C ASP A 96 17.52 -0.85 6.27
N VAL A 97 16.36 -0.19 6.30
CA VAL A 97 15.82 0.53 7.46
C VAL A 97 14.56 -0.14 8.02
N SER A 98 14.29 -1.39 7.62
CA SER A 98 13.13 -2.15 8.08
C SER A 98 13.25 -2.49 9.57
N THR A 99 12.11 -2.67 10.24
CA THR A 99 12.08 -3.10 11.64
C THR A 99 11.70 -4.55 11.79
N ASN A 100 12.64 -5.36 12.29
CA ASN A 100 12.40 -6.76 12.65
C ASN A 100 11.59 -6.95 13.95
N HIS A 101 11.16 -5.87 14.62
CA HIS A 101 10.41 -6.00 15.88
C HIS A 101 8.95 -6.35 15.60
N LYS A 102 8.60 -7.59 15.97
CA LYS A 102 7.33 -8.24 15.70
C LYS A 102 6.40 -8.09 16.90
N CYS A 103 5.72 -6.96 17.05
CA CYS A 103 4.46 -7.01 17.79
C CYS A 103 3.42 -7.68 16.88
N GLY A 104 2.84 -8.79 17.32
CA GLY A 104 1.79 -9.49 16.58
C GLY A 104 0.40 -8.92 16.79
N ASN A 105 0.23 -8.09 17.83
CA ASN A 105 -1.01 -7.39 18.11
C ASN A 105 -1.06 -6.13 17.27
N LEU A 106 -2.07 -6.03 16.43
CA LEU A 106 -2.35 -4.87 15.60
C LEU A 106 -3.66 -4.24 16.08
N GLY A 107 -3.69 -2.91 16.21
CA GLY A 107 -4.91 -2.20 16.60
C GLY A 107 -6.10 -2.42 15.65
N GLY A 108 -7.32 -2.25 16.17
CA GLY A 108 -8.57 -2.36 15.38
C GLY A 108 -8.65 -1.37 14.21
N LEU A 109 -9.62 -1.58 13.32
CA LEU A 109 -9.91 -0.68 12.20
C LEU A 109 -11.19 0.12 12.52
N PHE A 110 -11.08 1.43 12.58
CA PHE A 110 -12.17 2.34 12.96
C PHE A 110 -12.48 3.33 11.84
N GLU A 111 -13.61 4.03 11.95
CA GLU A 111 -14.00 5.04 10.95
C GLU A 111 -12.97 6.19 10.88
N GLN A 112 -12.41 6.59 12.02
CA GLN A 112 -11.39 7.64 12.13
C GLN A 112 -10.07 7.27 11.43
N CYS A 113 -9.86 5.98 11.12
CA CYS A 113 -8.69 5.55 10.35
C CYS A 113 -8.76 5.99 8.88
N PHE A 114 -9.91 6.47 8.41
CA PHE A 114 -10.16 6.86 7.03
C PHE A 114 -10.33 8.38 6.90
N VAL A 115 -9.77 8.92 5.82
CA VAL A 115 -9.91 10.33 5.43
C VAL A 115 -10.65 10.39 4.09
N ARG A 116 -11.73 11.17 4.04
CA ARG A 116 -12.40 11.50 2.78
C ARG A 116 -11.75 12.75 2.18
N LEU A 117 -11.32 12.65 0.92
CA LEU A 117 -10.69 13.73 0.17
C LEU A 117 -11.59 14.14 -1.01
N GLN A 118 -11.99 15.40 -1.07
CA GLN A 118 -12.52 16.02 -2.29
C GLN A 118 -11.42 16.12 -3.37
N PRO A 119 -11.78 16.35 -4.64
CA PRO A 119 -10.83 16.76 -5.67
C PRO A 119 -9.95 17.93 -5.21
N GLY A 120 -8.64 17.76 -5.31
CA GLY A 120 -7.63 18.74 -4.92
C GLY A 120 -7.25 18.73 -3.43
N GLU A 121 -7.98 18.01 -2.57
CA GLU A 121 -7.61 17.89 -1.16
C GLU A 121 -6.45 16.92 -0.94
N SER A 122 -5.72 17.14 0.14
CA SER A 122 -4.57 16.33 0.53
C SER A 122 -4.50 16.11 2.03
N PHE A 123 -3.82 15.04 2.45
CA PHE A 123 -3.54 14.76 3.86
C PHE A 123 -2.18 14.07 4.04
N ASP A 124 -1.68 14.06 5.28
CA ASP A 124 -0.51 13.27 5.67
C ASP A 124 -0.96 11.94 6.29
N PRO A 125 -0.68 10.78 5.65
CA PRO A 125 -1.05 9.49 6.20
C PRO A 125 -0.25 9.10 7.45
N THR A 126 0.77 9.85 7.86
CA THR A 126 1.66 9.56 8.99
C THR A 126 1.52 10.53 10.16
N ALA A 127 0.62 11.52 10.07
CA ALA A 127 0.43 12.55 11.09
C ALA A 127 -0.83 12.34 11.95
N GLY A 128 -0.95 13.11 13.04
CA GLY A 128 -2.13 13.12 13.91
C GLY A 128 -2.33 11.79 14.65
N ASP A 129 -3.51 11.19 14.48
CA ASP A 129 -3.90 9.93 15.11
C ASP A 129 -3.40 8.69 14.32
N PHE A 130 -2.67 8.90 13.22
CA PHE A 130 -2.09 7.80 12.43
C PHE A 130 -0.76 7.31 13.00
N PHE A 131 -0.40 6.08 12.63
CA PHE A 131 0.86 5.48 13.07
C PHE A 131 2.05 6.09 12.32
N ILE A 132 3.06 6.52 13.06
CA ILE A 132 4.32 6.98 12.47
C ILE A 132 5.17 5.74 12.11
N PRO A 133 5.58 5.57 10.84
CA PRO A 133 6.39 4.44 10.42
C PRO A 133 7.72 4.35 11.19
N ASN A 134 8.04 3.16 11.70
CA ASN A 134 9.26 2.97 12.52
C ASN A 134 10.57 3.10 11.73
N HIS A 135 10.50 3.02 10.39
CA HIS A 135 11.63 3.28 9.50
C HIS A 135 12.34 4.61 9.82
N LEU A 136 11.58 5.66 10.17
CA LEU A 136 12.16 6.97 10.49
C LEU A 136 13.09 6.92 11.70
N ARG A 137 12.77 6.08 12.70
CA ARG A 137 13.65 5.86 13.86
C ARG A 137 14.92 5.09 13.50
N ARG A 138 14.89 4.26 12.44
CA ARG A 138 16.08 3.53 11.95
C ARG A 138 17.00 4.44 11.14
N ILE A 139 16.45 5.42 10.42
CA ILE A 139 17.22 6.45 9.71
C ILE A 139 18.16 7.20 10.67
N ALA A 140 17.69 7.50 11.89
CA ALA A 140 18.49 8.11 12.94
C ALA A 140 19.77 7.34 13.32
N ASN A 141 19.86 6.06 12.95
CA ASN A 141 20.99 5.18 13.28
C ASN A 141 21.93 4.91 12.09
N LEU A 142 21.69 5.55 10.94
CA LEU A 142 22.58 5.44 9.79
C LEU A 142 23.97 6.01 10.12
N ALA A 143 24.97 5.53 9.37
CA ALA A 143 26.29 6.13 9.40
C ALA A 143 26.23 7.56 8.82
N PRO A 144 27.15 8.46 9.20
CA PRO A 144 27.24 9.78 8.57
C PRO A 144 27.45 9.67 7.06
N GLY A 145 26.72 10.46 6.29
CA GLY A 145 26.76 10.39 4.82
C GLY A 145 25.55 10.99 4.13
N MET A 146 25.55 10.94 2.79
CA MET A 146 24.44 11.39 1.95
C MET A 146 23.52 10.23 1.61
N TYR A 147 22.21 10.49 1.67
CA TYR A 147 21.16 9.52 1.41
C TYR A 147 19.99 10.16 0.64
N GLU A 148 19.14 9.34 0.04
CA GLU A 148 17.84 9.74 -0.50
C GLU A 148 16.72 9.00 0.22
N LEU A 149 15.65 9.72 0.56
CA LEU A 149 14.43 9.17 1.15
C LEU A 149 13.32 9.10 0.10
N ARG A 150 12.51 8.04 0.15
CA ARG A 150 11.29 7.87 -0.65
C ARG A 150 10.19 7.25 0.20
N PHE A 151 8.95 7.62 -0.04
CA PHE A 151 7.78 6.99 0.58
C PHE A 151 7.00 6.17 -0.45
N VAL A 152 6.49 5.02 -0.01
CA VAL A 152 5.63 4.15 -0.79
C VAL A 152 4.34 3.91 -0.02
N TYR A 153 3.22 4.18 -0.68
CA TYR A 153 1.88 3.97 -0.15
C TYR A 153 1.10 3.02 -1.06
N VAL A 154 0.52 1.98 -0.46
CA VAL A 154 -0.25 0.96 -1.21
C VAL A 154 -1.55 0.64 -0.49
N THR A 155 -2.67 0.70 -1.21
CA THR A 155 -3.96 0.12 -0.80
C THR A 155 -4.34 -0.99 -1.77
N GLU A 156 -5.19 -1.92 -1.34
CA GLU A 156 -5.70 -3.00 -2.18
C GLU A 156 -7.20 -3.23 -1.93
N LYS A 157 -7.91 -3.76 -2.94
CA LYS A 157 -9.32 -4.16 -2.85
C LYS A 157 -9.51 -5.69 -2.74
N SER A 158 -8.52 -6.42 -2.25
CA SER A 158 -8.55 -7.89 -2.14
C SER A 158 -9.47 -8.40 -1.01
N GLY A 159 -9.73 -7.57 0.00
CA GLY A 159 -10.61 -7.87 1.12
C GLY A 159 -10.36 -6.93 2.30
N ILE A 160 -11.42 -6.59 3.05
CA ILE A 160 -11.30 -5.71 4.22
C ILE A 160 -10.47 -6.36 5.35
N GLU A 161 -10.39 -7.69 5.33
CA GLU A 161 -9.59 -8.52 6.21
C GLU A 161 -8.10 -8.15 6.13
N GLY A 162 -7.62 -7.72 4.96
CA GLY A 162 -6.24 -7.26 4.77
C GLY A 162 -5.91 -5.96 5.50
N TYR A 163 -6.91 -5.24 6.02
CA TYR A 163 -6.76 -4.02 6.82
C TYR A 163 -6.98 -4.26 8.32
N MET A 164 -7.55 -5.42 8.67
CA MET A 164 -7.91 -5.73 10.04
C MET A 164 -6.67 -6.00 10.86
N GLY A 165 -6.59 -5.36 12.03
CA GLY A 165 -5.66 -5.80 13.05
C GLY A 165 -6.16 -7.10 13.68
N VAL A 166 -5.26 -8.05 13.90
CA VAL A 166 -5.57 -9.25 14.67
C VAL A 166 -5.24 -8.96 16.12
N GLU A 167 -6.23 -8.58 16.93
CA GLU A 167 -6.13 -8.84 18.35
C GLU A 167 -6.36 -10.35 18.52
N ARG A 168 -5.27 -11.12 18.70
CA ARG A 168 -5.35 -12.57 18.93
C ARG A 168 -5.94 -12.83 20.33
N ARG A 169 -7.24 -12.65 20.48
CA ARG A 169 -8.03 -13.37 21.47
C ARG A 169 -8.73 -14.50 20.76
N LEU A 170 -8.10 -15.68 20.80
CA LEU A 170 -8.62 -16.91 20.17
C LEU A 170 -10.01 -17.32 20.72
N ASP A 171 -10.40 -16.74 21.85
CA ASP A 171 -11.58 -17.05 22.63
C ASP A 171 -12.69 -16.00 22.51
N GLN A 172 -12.47 -14.87 21.82
CA GLN A 172 -13.46 -13.80 21.70
C GLN A 172 -13.75 -13.50 20.23
N PRO A 173 -15.02 -13.45 19.80
CA PRO A 173 -15.37 -12.95 18.49
C PRO A 173 -14.81 -11.53 18.38
N ASN A 174 -13.97 -11.29 17.36
CA ASN A 174 -13.29 -10.01 17.18
C ASN A 174 -14.33 -8.87 17.20
N PRO A 175 -14.42 -8.06 18.26
CA PRO A 175 -15.47 -7.04 18.38
C PRO A 175 -15.29 -5.92 17.35
N PHE A 176 -14.13 -5.89 16.67
CA PHE A 176 -13.81 -4.93 15.61
C PHE A 176 -14.22 -5.42 14.22
N ILE A 177 -15.11 -6.42 14.12
CA ILE A 177 -15.79 -6.79 12.87
C ILE A 177 -16.62 -5.57 12.42
N THR A 178 -15.97 -4.70 11.64
CA THR A 178 -16.53 -3.90 10.56
C THR A 178 -17.90 -3.33 10.86
N THR A 179 -17.96 -2.23 11.60
CA THR A 179 -19.20 -1.44 11.67
C THR A 179 -19.67 -1.11 10.24
N PRO A 180 -20.97 -0.89 10.01
CA PRO A 180 -21.46 -0.46 8.70
C PRO A 180 -20.69 0.74 8.14
N ALA A 181 -20.26 1.66 8.99
CA ALA A 181 -19.44 2.81 8.61
C ALA A 181 -18.06 2.39 8.07
N VAL A 182 -17.33 1.50 8.76
CA VAL A 182 -16.03 0.99 8.28
C VAL A 182 -16.18 0.26 6.94
N ARG A 183 -17.26 -0.51 6.76
CA ARG A 183 -17.54 -1.18 5.47
C ARG A 183 -17.80 -0.17 4.36
N ALA A 184 -18.55 0.90 4.65
CA ALA A 184 -18.83 1.95 3.69
C ALA A 184 -17.55 2.70 3.28
N SER A 185 -16.70 3.08 4.24
CA SER A 185 -15.40 3.71 3.98
C SER A 185 -14.49 2.82 3.14
N TYR A 186 -14.39 1.53 3.47
CA TYR A 186 -13.62 0.58 2.67
C TYR A 186 -14.17 0.41 1.25
N ALA A 187 -15.50 0.34 1.08
CA ALA A 187 -16.11 0.22 -0.23
C ALA A 187 -15.80 1.42 -1.16
N ALA A 188 -15.76 2.62 -0.57
CA ALA A 188 -15.45 3.88 -1.26
C ALA A 188 -13.95 4.10 -1.52
N MET A 189 -13.07 3.37 -0.84
CA MET A 189 -11.62 3.52 -0.99
C MET A 189 -11.14 2.91 -2.31
N PRO A 190 -10.33 3.60 -3.13
CA PRO A 190 -9.73 3.01 -4.33
C PRO A 190 -8.52 2.11 -3.98
N ALA A 191 -8.22 1.16 -4.87
CA ALA A 191 -6.91 0.49 -4.85
C ALA A 191 -5.90 1.43 -5.51
N VAL A 192 -4.85 1.81 -4.78
CA VAL A 192 -3.82 2.73 -5.25
C VAL A 192 -2.44 2.21 -4.88
N ARG A 193 -1.48 2.45 -5.77
CA ARG A 193 -0.06 2.29 -5.48
C ARG A 193 0.65 3.55 -5.94
N VAL A 194 1.09 4.36 -4.98
CA VAL A 194 1.77 5.63 -5.25
C VAL A 194 3.14 5.62 -4.62
N VAL A 195 4.07 6.27 -5.31
CA VAL A 195 5.48 6.38 -4.92
C VAL A 195 5.83 7.86 -4.96
N SER A 196 6.40 8.37 -3.87
CA SER A 196 6.76 9.79 -3.79
C SER A 196 7.95 10.16 -4.67
N ASN A 197 8.22 11.46 -4.77
CA ASN A 197 9.54 11.98 -5.11
C ASN A 197 10.62 11.43 -4.15
N ARG A 198 11.88 11.52 -4.60
CA ARG A 198 13.05 11.29 -3.74
C ARG A 198 13.51 12.62 -3.15
N VAL A 199 13.83 12.63 -1.86
CA VAL A 199 14.37 13.81 -1.17
C VAL A 199 15.75 13.48 -0.62
N PRO A 200 16.80 14.23 -1.01
CA PRO A 200 18.13 14.03 -0.46
C PRO A 200 18.20 14.51 0.99
N PHE A 201 19.02 13.84 1.80
CA PHE A 201 19.37 14.29 3.14
C PHE A 201 20.78 13.84 3.52
N ARG A 202 21.32 14.47 4.57
CA ARG A 202 22.64 14.19 5.13
C ARG A 202 22.51 13.76 6.58
N VAL A 203 23.20 12.69 6.94
CA VAL A 203 23.32 12.25 8.34
C VAL A 203 24.61 12.81 8.92
N GLU A 204 24.51 13.43 10.10
CA GLU A 204 25.64 13.95 10.91
C GLU A 204 25.79 13.20 12.23
#